data_AF-A0A6V7K9W3-F1
#
_entry.id   AF-A0A6V7K9W3-F1
#
_cell.length_a   1.000
_cell.length_b   1.000
_cell.length_c   1.000
_cell.angle_alpha   90.00
_cell.angle_beta   90.00
_cell.angle_gamma   90.00
#
_symmetry.space_group_name_H-M   'P 1'
#
loop_
_entity.id
_entity.type
_entity.pdbx_description
1 polymer ?
#
loop_
_entity_poly.entity_id
_entity_poly.type
_entity_poly.pdbx_seq_one_letter_code
_entity_poly.pdbx_strand_id
1 'polypeptide(L)'
;ATRKSDLVMPDQARAVARELGVHYYEASVFTYYGVNEVFENSIRAALIARRQQRFWMTNLKRVQRPLLQAPFCPPKPIPPEVCLAASTYDDNMKSLWIRPVHTDVTLITGSASFSAHRCLLAAASPAFHRLFSMELSHELTPRSSSESSM
;
A
#
# COMPACT_ATOMS: atom_id res chain seq x y z
N ALA A 1 32.67 21.66 -2.47
CA ALA A 1 31.52 20.74 -2.43
C ALA A 1 31.21 20.42 -0.97
N THR A 2 29.93 20.33 -0.60
CA THR A 2 29.49 20.05 0.78
C THR A 2 29.83 18.61 1.16
N ARG A 3 30.58 18.40 2.25
CA ARG A 3 30.89 17.06 2.76
C ARG A 3 29.74 16.56 3.63
N LYS A 4 29.59 15.23 3.75
CA LYS A 4 28.58 14.62 4.65
C LYS A 4 28.76 15.07 6.10
N SER A 5 30.00 15.33 6.52
CA SER A 5 30.35 15.87 7.84
C SER A 5 29.85 17.30 8.08
N ASP A 6 29.56 18.04 7.02
CA ASP A 6 29.10 19.43 7.11
C ASP A 6 27.57 19.50 7.33
N LEU A 7 26.88 18.34 7.30
CA LEU A 7 25.44 18.21 7.53
C LEU A 7 25.15 17.82 8.97
N VAL A 8 24.39 18.66 9.67
CA VAL A 8 23.83 18.31 10.98
C VAL A 8 22.47 17.65 10.76
N MET A 9 22.31 16.42 11.25
CA MET A 9 21.02 15.73 11.17
C MET A 9 20.04 16.24 12.24
N PRO A 10 18.72 16.21 11.99
CA PRO A 10 17.72 16.69 12.95
C PRO A 10 17.88 16.11 14.36
N ASP A 11 18.21 14.82 14.47
CA ASP A 11 18.39 14.16 15.77
C ASP A 11 19.61 14.68 16.54
N GLN A 12 20.69 15.03 15.83
CA GLN A 12 21.88 15.62 16.44
C GLN A 12 21.58 17.02 16.96
N ALA A 13 20.89 17.85 16.16
CA ALA A 13 20.52 19.20 16.58
C ALA A 13 19.55 19.19 17.77
N ARG A 14 18.58 18.25 17.79
CA ARG A 14 17.68 18.04 18.94
C ARG A 14 18.41 17.58 20.20
N ALA A 15 19.42 16.73 20.06
CA ALA A 15 20.24 16.29 21.19
C ALA A 15 20.98 17.47 21.83
N VAL A 16 21.62 18.33 21.02
CA VAL A 16 22.28 19.55 21.48
C VAL A 16 21.29 20.52 22.14
N ALA A 17 20.13 20.74 21.54
CA ALA A 17 19.11 21.62 22.14
C ALA A 17 18.63 21.10 23.50
N ARG A 18 18.48 19.78 23.64
CA ARG A 18 18.13 19.13 24.92
C ARG A 18 19.22 19.33 25.98
N GLU A 19 20.49 19.17 25.60
CA GLU A 19 21.64 19.41 26.48
C GLU A 19 21.70 20.86 26.98
N LEU A 20 21.43 21.82 26.08
CA LEU A 20 21.42 23.25 26.40
C LEU A 20 20.13 23.71 27.11
N GLY A 21 19.11 22.86 27.22
CA GLY A 21 17.81 23.22 27.78
C GLY A 21 17.05 24.29 26.96
N VAL A 22 17.30 24.35 25.65
CA VAL A 22 16.67 25.32 24.73
C VAL A 22 15.65 24.65 23.81
N HIS A 23 14.78 25.47 23.21
CA HIS A 23 13.84 24.99 22.21
C HIS A 23 14.54 24.85 20.85
N TYR A 24 14.19 23.80 20.11
CA TYR A 24 14.69 23.54 18.78
C TYR A 24 13.61 23.83 17.73
N TYR A 25 14.00 24.51 16.65
CA TYR A 25 13.15 24.87 15.53
C TYR A 25 13.91 24.65 14.22
N GLU A 26 13.25 24.01 13.26
CA GLU A 26 13.77 23.80 11.91
C GLU A 26 13.30 24.93 11.00
N ALA A 27 14.16 25.46 10.15
CA ALA A 27 13.77 26.44 9.15
C ALA A 27 14.47 26.19 7.82
N SER A 28 13.79 26.52 6.73
CA SER A 28 14.31 26.37 5.37
C SER A 28 14.08 27.65 4.58
N VAL A 29 15.15 28.26 4.09
CA VAL A 29 15.08 29.41 3.17
C VAL A 29 14.50 28.99 1.82
N PHE A 30 14.67 27.72 1.44
CA PHE A 30 14.18 27.20 0.16
C PHE A 30 12.66 27.03 0.16
N THR A 31 12.08 26.46 1.22
CA THR A 31 10.63 26.23 1.32
C THR A 31 9.90 27.31 2.12
N TYR A 32 10.64 28.27 2.68
CA TYR A 32 10.17 29.25 3.68
C TYR A 32 9.55 28.64 4.95
N TYR A 33 9.60 27.31 5.11
CA TYR A 33 9.06 26.63 6.28
C TYR A 33 9.81 27.06 7.55
N GLY A 34 9.07 27.31 8.63
CA GLY A 34 9.62 27.52 9.97
C GLY A 34 10.29 28.88 10.19
N VAL A 35 10.46 29.71 9.15
CA VAL A 35 11.18 30.97 9.24
C VAL A 35 10.49 31.92 10.23
N ASN A 36 9.19 32.13 10.09
CA ASN A 36 8.43 33.00 10.99
C ASN A 36 8.41 32.44 12.42
N GLU A 37 8.22 31.13 12.56
CA GLU A 37 8.17 30.44 13.83
C GLU A 37 9.48 30.59 14.62
N VAL A 38 10.64 30.51 13.95
CA VAL A 38 11.96 30.75 14.58
C VAL A 38 12.04 32.18 15.13
N PHE A 39 11.67 33.19 14.33
CA PHE A 39 11.75 34.58 14.76
C PHE A 39 10.77 34.90 15.89
N GLU A 40 9.51 34.50 15.77
CA GLU A 40 8.53 34.74 16.83
C GLU A 40 8.90 34.05 18.15
N ASN A 41 9.33 32.79 18.08
CA ASN A 41 9.64 32.02 19.29
C ASN A 41 10.96 32.47 19.93
N SER A 42 11.94 32.93 19.16
CA SER A 42 13.15 33.56 19.70
C SER A 42 12.84 34.88 20.41
N ILE A 43 11.94 35.70 19.85
CA ILE A 43 11.43 36.91 20.52
C ILE A 43 10.71 36.55 21.83
N ARG A 44 9.82 35.55 21.83
CA ARG A 44 9.13 35.04 23.04
C ARG A 44 10.15 34.60 24.10
N ALA A 45 11.16 33.81 23.71
CA ALA A 45 12.21 33.35 24.60
C ALA A 45 13.02 34.51 25.22
N ALA A 46 13.45 35.47 24.40
CA ALA A 46 14.20 36.64 24.85
C ALA A 46 13.41 37.51 25.83
N LEU A 47 12.13 37.77 25.54
CA LEU A 47 11.25 38.55 26.42
C LEU A 47 11.01 37.86 27.76
N ILE A 48 10.88 36.53 27.78
CA ILE A 48 10.74 35.74 29.01
C ILE A 48 12.04 35.77 29.83
N ALA A 49 13.19 35.59 29.20
CA ALA A 49 14.49 35.68 29.87
C ALA A 49 14.68 37.07 30.51
N ARG A 50 14.29 38.14 29.80
CA ARG A 50 14.33 39.52 30.33
C ARG A 50 13.42 39.71 31.54
N ARG A 51 12.27 39.05 31.59
CA ARG A 51 11.36 39.08 32.76
C ARG A 51 12.00 38.46 34.00
N GLN A 52 12.76 37.37 33.85
CA GLN A 52 13.43 36.70 34.96
C GLN A 52 14.51 37.60 35.62
N GLN A 53 15.14 38.48 34.83
CA GLN A 53 16.18 39.39 35.31
C GLN A 53 15.63 40.64 36.03
N ARG A 54 14.34 40.98 35.90
CA ARG A 54 13.73 42.17 36.52
C ARG A 54 12.33 41.87 37.07
N PHE A 55 12.27 41.55 38.36
CA PHE A 55 11.08 41.09 39.08
C PHE A 55 9.85 42.01 38.99
N TRP A 56 10.03 43.32 38.78
CA TRP A 56 8.92 44.29 38.75
C TRP A 56 8.33 44.59 37.35
N MET A 57 8.72 43.87 36.29
CA MET A 57 8.15 44.10 34.95
C MET A 57 6.79 43.40 34.75
N THR A 58 5.69 44.14 34.92
CA THR A 58 4.31 43.65 34.73
C THR A 58 3.88 43.55 33.26
N ASN A 59 4.48 44.35 32.37
CA ASN A 59 4.11 44.41 30.95
C ASN A 59 4.41 43.13 30.15
N LEU A 60 5.27 42.24 30.67
CA LEU A 60 5.67 40.99 30.01
C LEU A 60 4.98 39.75 30.59
N LYS A 61 3.96 39.92 31.46
CA LYS A 61 3.21 38.79 32.03
C LYS A 61 2.41 38.01 30.99
N ARG A 62 1.95 38.68 29.92
CA ARG A 62 1.16 38.09 28.82
C ARG A 62 2.00 37.44 27.72
N VAL A 63 3.33 37.52 27.79
CA VAL A 63 4.21 36.89 26.80
C VAL A 63 4.08 35.36 26.94
N GLN A 64 3.63 34.74 25.87
CA GLN A 64 3.53 33.28 25.78
C GLN A 64 4.92 32.65 25.70
N ARG A 65 5.06 31.43 26.24
CA ARG A 65 6.27 30.63 26.05
C ARG A 65 6.48 30.29 24.58
N PRO A 66 7.71 30.00 24.14
CA PRO A 66 7.96 29.46 22.81
C PRO A 66 7.01 28.29 22.52
N LEU A 67 6.32 28.35 21.38
CA LEU A 67 5.31 27.39 20.95
C LEU A 67 5.97 26.20 20.26
N LEU A 68 5.34 25.02 20.32
CA LEU A 68 5.84 23.85 19.60
C LEU A 68 5.70 24.04 18.08
N GLN A 69 6.73 23.67 17.34
CA GLN A 69 6.70 23.69 15.88
C GLN A 69 6.00 22.43 15.36
N ALA A 70 5.03 22.60 14.47
CA ALA A 70 4.43 21.49 13.75
C ALA A 70 5.46 20.91 12.76
N PRO A 71 5.65 19.58 12.66
CA PRO A 71 6.60 18.96 11.74
C PRO A 71 6.41 19.40 10.28
N PHE A 72 7.49 19.50 9.52
CA PHE A 72 7.41 19.77 8.08
C PHE A 72 6.68 18.62 7.38
N CYS A 73 5.59 18.93 6.69
CA CYS A 73 4.86 17.97 5.87
C CYS A 73 5.24 18.21 4.40
N PRO A 74 6.15 17.40 3.82
CA PRO A 74 6.49 17.55 2.41
C PRO A 74 5.25 17.34 1.52
N PRO A 75 5.18 18.00 0.35
CA PRO A 75 4.05 17.83 -0.56
C PRO A 75 3.94 16.36 -0.97
N LYS A 76 2.71 15.83 -0.97
CA LYS A 76 2.45 14.45 -1.39
C LYS A 76 2.91 14.27 -2.84
N PRO A 77 3.68 13.22 -3.16
CA PRO A 77 4.05 12.93 -4.54
C PRO A 77 2.79 12.73 -5.38
N ILE A 78 2.85 13.13 -6.66
CA ILE A 78 1.76 12.91 -7.62
C ILE A 78 1.59 11.38 -7.76
N PRO A 79 0.38 10.84 -7.60
CA PRO A 79 0.13 9.42 -7.83
C PRO A 79 0.55 9.02 -9.25
N PRO A 80 1.14 7.83 -9.45
CA PRO A 80 1.47 7.37 -10.79
C PRO A 80 0.20 7.19 -11.62
N GLU A 81 0.31 7.43 -12.93
CA GLU A 81 -0.78 7.13 -13.87
C GLU A 81 -0.96 5.62 -13.96
N VAL A 82 -2.17 5.15 -13.67
CA VAL A 82 -2.51 3.72 -13.79
C VAL A 82 -3.12 3.50 -15.17
N CYS A 83 -2.35 2.89 -16.06
CA CYS A 83 -2.86 2.43 -17.36
C CYS A 83 -3.34 0.97 -17.22
N LEU A 84 -4.64 0.75 -17.34
CA LEU A 84 -5.22 -0.58 -17.36
C LEU A 84 -5.15 -1.15 -18.78
N ALA A 85 -4.52 -2.31 -18.94
CA ALA A 85 -4.55 -3.03 -20.21
C ALA A 85 -5.98 -3.55 -20.49
N ALA A 86 -6.34 -3.62 -21.77
CA ALA A 86 -7.58 -4.25 -22.20
C ALA A 86 -7.59 -5.74 -21.81
N SER A 87 -8.78 -6.28 -21.49
CA SER A 87 -8.94 -7.70 -21.19
C SER A 87 -8.59 -8.57 -22.40
N THR A 88 -7.81 -9.63 -22.19
CA THR A 88 -7.48 -10.63 -23.21
C THR A 88 -8.33 -11.91 -23.10
N TYR A 89 -9.39 -11.87 -22.27
CA TYR A 89 -10.19 -13.05 -21.92
C TYR A 89 -10.74 -13.78 -23.16
N ASP A 90 -11.41 -13.07 -24.06
CA ASP A 90 -12.04 -13.69 -25.23
C ASP A 90 -11.01 -14.33 -26.17
N ASP A 91 -9.87 -13.68 -26.37
CA ASP A 91 -8.79 -14.22 -27.20
C ASP A 91 -8.14 -15.43 -26.55
N ASN A 92 -8.00 -15.44 -25.23
CA ASN A 92 -7.48 -16.59 -24.49
C ASN A 92 -8.46 -17.76 -24.52
N MET A 93 -9.78 -17.53 -24.37
CA MET A 93 -10.80 -18.57 -24.47
C MET A 93 -10.87 -19.16 -25.89
N LYS A 94 -10.82 -18.33 -26.94
CA LYS A 94 -10.71 -18.80 -28.33
C LYS A 94 -9.45 -19.63 -28.54
N SER A 95 -8.31 -19.17 -28.03
CA SER A 95 -7.04 -19.88 -28.16
C SER A 95 -7.10 -21.26 -27.48
N LEU A 96 -7.74 -21.35 -26.32
CA LEU A 96 -7.92 -22.59 -25.58
C LEU A 96 -8.85 -23.58 -26.30
N TRP A 97 -9.88 -23.09 -27.00
CA TRP A 97 -10.74 -23.93 -27.84
C TRP A 97 -10.03 -24.43 -29.12
N ILE A 98 -9.30 -23.53 -29.80
CA ILE A 98 -8.64 -23.85 -31.07
C ILE A 98 -7.46 -24.80 -30.87
N ARG A 99 -6.75 -24.68 -29.73
CA ARG A 99 -5.55 -25.47 -29.43
C ARG A 99 -5.90 -26.55 -28.41
N PRO A 100 -5.78 -27.84 -28.73
CA PRO A 100 -6.12 -28.94 -27.81
C PRO A 100 -5.02 -29.15 -26.76
N VAL A 101 -4.80 -28.14 -25.92
CA VAL A 101 -3.79 -28.17 -24.84
C VAL A 101 -4.52 -28.47 -23.53
N HIS A 102 -4.02 -29.44 -22.77
CA HIS A 102 -4.59 -29.87 -21.47
C HIS A 102 -6.08 -30.24 -21.52
N THR A 103 -6.56 -30.76 -22.66
CA THR A 103 -7.93 -31.26 -22.78
C THR A 103 -8.09 -32.57 -22.03
N ASP A 104 -9.19 -32.73 -21.32
CA ASP A 104 -9.50 -33.86 -20.42
C ASP A 104 -10.82 -34.56 -20.79
N VAL A 105 -11.48 -34.12 -21.87
CA VAL A 105 -12.68 -34.76 -22.42
C VAL A 105 -12.69 -34.67 -23.95
N THR A 106 -13.26 -35.68 -24.60
CA THR A 106 -13.52 -35.68 -26.05
C THR A 106 -15.02 -35.83 -26.29
N LEU A 107 -15.62 -34.85 -26.96
CA LEU A 107 -17.02 -34.88 -27.39
C LEU A 107 -17.10 -35.52 -28.77
N ILE A 108 -17.92 -36.55 -28.92
CA ILE A 108 -18.11 -37.26 -30.20
C ILE A 108 -19.50 -36.91 -30.73
N THR A 109 -19.58 -36.47 -31.99
CA THR A 109 -20.85 -36.10 -32.63
C THR A 109 -20.86 -36.62 -34.06
N GLY A 110 -21.52 -37.76 -34.27
CA GLY A 110 -21.51 -38.46 -35.56
C GLY A 110 -20.10 -38.94 -35.90
N SER A 111 -19.55 -38.43 -37.01
CA SER A 111 -18.19 -38.74 -37.47
C SER A 111 -17.12 -37.75 -36.98
N ALA A 112 -17.49 -36.71 -36.23
CA ALA A 112 -16.56 -35.70 -35.72
C ALA A 112 -16.25 -35.91 -34.23
N SER A 113 -15.03 -35.56 -33.81
CA SER A 113 -14.61 -35.52 -32.42
C SER A 113 -13.98 -34.16 -32.08
N PHE A 114 -14.27 -33.66 -30.88
CA PHE A 114 -13.78 -32.38 -30.37
C PHE A 114 -13.15 -32.57 -29.00
N SER A 115 -11.85 -32.29 -28.87
CA SER A 115 -11.18 -32.24 -27.57
C SER A 115 -11.54 -30.95 -26.83
N ALA A 116 -11.90 -31.05 -25.57
CA ALA A 116 -12.39 -29.92 -24.76
C ALA A 116 -11.96 -30.05 -23.28
N HIS A 117 -12.44 -29.11 -22.46
CA HIS A 117 -12.11 -29.01 -21.04
C HIS A 117 -13.36 -29.18 -20.18
N ARG A 118 -13.39 -30.21 -19.32
CA ARG A 118 -14.52 -30.53 -18.43
C ARG A 118 -14.89 -29.35 -17.55
N CYS A 119 -13.90 -28.64 -17.00
CA CYS A 119 -14.12 -27.50 -16.12
C CYS A 119 -14.86 -26.34 -16.81
N LEU A 120 -14.49 -26.03 -18.06
CA LEU A 120 -15.14 -24.97 -18.84
C LEU A 120 -16.56 -25.35 -19.25
N LEU A 121 -16.73 -26.58 -19.74
CA LEU A 121 -18.05 -27.11 -20.11
C LEU A 121 -19.00 -27.18 -18.91
N ALA A 122 -18.51 -27.61 -17.75
CA ALA A 122 -19.27 -27.63 -16.50
C ALA A 122 -19.65 -26.21 -16.04
N ALA A 123 -18.72 -25.26 -16.13
CA ALA A 123 -19.00 -23.87 -15.76
C ALA A 123 -20.04 -23.22 -16.69
N ALA A 124 -20.04 -23.57 -17.97
CA ALA A 124 -20.93 -22.99 -18.97
C ALA A 124 -22.29 -23.70 -19.09
N SER A 125 -22.42 -24.96 -18.66
CA SER A 125 -23.62 -25.77 -18.87
C SER A 125 -23.98 -26.63 -17.66
N PRO A 126 -25.19 -26.44 -17.07
CA PRO A 126 -25.69 -27.28 -15.99
C PRO A 126 -25.79 -28.77 -16.36
N ALA A 127 -25.99 -29.10 -17.65
CA ALA A 127 -26.04 -30.48 -18.11
C ALA A 127 -24.66 -31.14 -18.03
N PHE A 128 -23.63 -30.46 -18.54
CA PHE A 128 -22.24 -30.94 -18.44
C PHE A 128 -21.76 -30.96 -16.99
N HIS A 129 -22.15 -29.97 -16.18
CA HIS A 129 -21.84 -29.96 -14.74
C HIS A 129 -22.37 -31.21 -14.04
N ARG A 130 -23.66 -31.54 -14.23
CA ARG A 130 -24.24 -32.76 -13.65
C ARG A 130 -23.56 -34.02 -14.16
N LEU A 131 -23.33 -34.10 -15.47
CA LEU A 131 -22.68 -35.26 -16.10
C LEU A 131 -21.31 -35.54 -15.48
N PHE A 132 -20.43 -34.53 -15.44
CA PHE A 132 -19.06 -34.69 -14.95
C PHE A 132 -18.98 -34.86 -13.43
N SER A 133 -19.97 -34.36 -12.67
CA SER A 133 -20.03 -34.54 -11.21
C SER A 133 -20.47 -35.95 -10.81
N MET A 134 -21.37 -36.58 -11.59
CA MET A 134 -21.78 -37.97 -11.36
C MET A 134 -20.63 -38.95 -11.62
N GLU A 135 -19.86 -38.72 -12.67
CA GLU A 135 -18.70 -39.56 -13.01
C GLU A 135 -17.65 -39.55 -11.88
N LEU A 136 -17.33 -38.37 -11.34
CA LEU A 136 -16.41 -38.24 -10.21
C LEU A 136 -16.89 -39.02 -8.97
N SER A 137 -18.20 -39.02 -8.70
CA SER A 137 -18.78 -39.77 -7.58
C SER A 137 -18.67 -41.30 -7.77
N HIS A 138 -18.61 -41.78 -9.01
CA HIS A 138 -18.46 -43.19 -9.34
C HIS A 138 -16.99 -43.64 -9.33
N GLU A 139 -16.03 -42.73 -9.52
CA GLU A 139 -14.60 -43.02 -9.32
C GLU A 139 -14.21 -43.08 -7.84
N LEU A 140 -14.88 -42.29 -6.99
CA LEU A 140 -14.64 -42.23 -5.55
C LEU A 140 -15.37 -43.30 -4.74
N THR A 141 -16.35 -43.99 -5.34
CA THR A 141 -17.00 -45.15 -4.73
C THR A 141 -16.29 -46.42 -5.20
N PRO A 142 -15.60 -47.17 -4.31
CA PRO A 142 -15.02 -48.45 -4.70
C PRO A 142 -16.18 -49.35 -5.14
N ARG A 143 -16.13 -49.83 -6.38
CA ARG A 143 -17.10 -50.80 -6.92
C ARG A 143 -17.30 -51.90 -5.88
N SER A 144 -18.47 -51.93 -5.24
CA SER A 144 -18.87 -53.03 -4.38
C SER A 144 -18.94 -54.27 -5.26
N SER A 145 -17.90 -55.10 -5.21
CA SER A 145 -17.84 -56.40 -5.83
C SER A 145 -18.80 -57.34 -5.08
N SER A 146 -20.07 -57.28 -5.45
CA SER A 146 -21.12 -58.18 -4.96
C SER A 146 -21.91 -58.73 -6.14
N GLU A 147 -21.21 -59.42 -7.05
CA GLU A 147 -21.86 -60.31 -8.01
C GLU A 147 -21.01 -61.59 -8.16
N SER A 148 -21.00 -62.39 -7.11
CA SER A 148 -20.62 -63.81 -7.18
C SER A 148 -21.35 -64.58 -6.08
N SER A 149 -22.57 -65.03 -6.37
CA SER A 149 -23.12 -66.26 -5.78
C SER A 149 -24.15 -66.80 -6.76
N MET A 150 -23.89 -68.04 -7.19
CA MET A 150 -24.79 -68.90 -7.95
C MET A 150 -26.12 -69.13 -7.23
#